data_AF-A0A2G8D491-F1
#
_entry.id   AF-A0A2G8D491-F1
#
_cell.length_a   1.000
_cell.length_b   1.000
_cell.length_c   1.000
_cell.angle_alpha   90.00
_cell.angle_beta   90.00
_cell.angle_gamma   90.00
#
_symmetry.space_group_name_H-M   'P 1'
#
loop_
_entity.id
_entity.type
_entity.pdbx_description
1 polymer ?
#
loop_
_entity_poly.entity_id
_entity_poly.type
_entity_poly.pdbx_seq_one_letter_code
_entity_poly.pdbx_strand_id
1 'polypeptide(L)'
;MSGGPIPIQTGPADRANPILGTVGLLWIAAPLWYLLCEAIAASAFPGYSYATFFISDLGVPDGGALDGRTLDSPLHAVMNAGFLGEGLLFGIGLALLAPMLRRGLAGGAILVLGAVHAAGVALVGLVPGSPANAESGLMIFHIIGAIAAIAGGNLVAIVSMRAVPQLGRYGVAGPVLGGLGFVSAALLVGHVLLPDGISERGAVDLFMVWQLGAGIALWRARGGAGSGSGAGPIPATRAQHRGRPRRRAVLRLGGGQVRIPPRTRPVPRRAPGRRARRRGHPRPRRGQRLI
;
A
#
# COMPACT_ATOMS: atom_id res chain seq x y z
N MET A 1 -40.33 44.84 -28.26
CA MET A 1 -39.81 43.98 -27.19
C MET A 1 -38.91 42.95 -27.84
N SER A 2 -37.59 43.14 -27.78
CA SER A 2 -36.60 42.27 -28.42
C SER A 2 -36.11 41.25 -27.39
N GLY A 3 -36.46 39.97 -27.58
CA GLY A 3 -35.97 38.86 -26.77
C GLY A 3 -34.60 38.43 -27.26
N GLY A 4 -33.55 38.89 -26.58
CA GLY A 4 -32.18 38.43 -26.84
C GLY A 4 -32.00 36.96 -26.44
N PRO A 5 -31.14 36.20 -27.15
CA PRO A 5 -30.89 34.79 -26.83
C PRO A 5 -30.25 34.65 -25.45
N ILE A 6 -30.81 33.73 -24.65
CA ILE A 6 -30.28 33.35 -23.33
C ILE A 6 -28.92 32.68 -23.54
N PRO A 7 -27.84 33.16 -22.90
CA PRO A 7 -26.55 32.49 -22.97
C PRO A 7 -26.65 31.09 -22.36
N ILE A 8 -26.29 30.07 -23.14
CA ILE A 8 -26.11 28.70 -22.66
C ILE A 8 -24.95 28.73 -21.67
N GLN A 9 -25.28 28.67 -20.38
CA GLN A 9 -24.31 28.43 -19.32
C GLN A 9 -23.69 27.05 -19.59
N THR A 10 -22.48 27.03 -20.13
CA THR A 10 -21.66 25.81 -20.10
C THR A 10 -21.46 25.47 -18.63
N GLY A 11 -22.04 24.34 -18.21
CA GLY A 11 -21.90 23.86 -16.83
C GLY A 11 -20.41 23.77 -16.44
N PRO A 12 -20.09 23.83 -15.14
CA PRO A 12 -18.70 23.77 -14.70
C PRO A 12 -18.07 22.50 -15.26
N ALA A 13 -17.14 22.67 -16.20
CA ALA A 13 -16.33 21.59 -16.74
C ALA A 13 -15.79 20.78 -15.56
N ASP A 14 -15.90 19.45 -15.63
CA ASP A 14 -15.32 18.49 -14.70
C ASP A 14 -13.91 18.95 -14.30
N ARG A 15 -13.80 19.61 -13.15
CA ARG A 15 -12.49 20.08 -12.70
C ARG A 15 -11.75 18.85 -12.24
N ALA A 16 -10.83 18.39 -13.07
CA ALA A 16 -9.87 17.37 -12.72
C ALA A 16 -9.28 17.71 -11.33
N ASN A 17 -9.21 16.73 -10.42
CA ASN A 17 -8.64 16.93 -9.10
C ASN A 17 -7.11 17.09 -9.24
N PRO A 18 -6.56 18.31 -9.15
CA PRO A 18 -5.15 18.54 -9.45
C PRO A 18 -4.25 17.87 -8.41
N ILE A 19 -4.71 17.71 -7.17
CA ILE A 19 -3.97 17.06 -6.09
C ILE A 19 -3.73 15.59 -6.44
N LEU A 20 -4.76 14.86 -6.89
CA LEU A 20 -4.58 13.46 -7.34
C LEU A 20 -3.64 13.34 -8.53
N GLY A 21 -3.67 14.32 -9.44
CA GLY A 21 -2.72 14.41 -10.53
C GLY A 21 -1.28 14.54 -10.02
N THR A 22 -1.03 15.51 -9.13
CA THR A 22 0.29 15.74 -8.55
C THR A 22 0.79 14.53 -7.76
N VAL A 23 -0.04 13.93 -6.91
CA VAL A 23 0.31 12.68 -6.20
C VAL A 23 0.68 11.59 -7.19
N GLY A 24 -0.13 11.43 -8.24
CA GLY A 24 0.11 10.46 -9.30
C GLY A 24 1.48 10.63 -9.97
N LEU A 25 1.84 11.87 -10.34
CA LEU A 25 3.13 12.18 -10.95
C LEU A 25 4.30 11.94 -9.99
N LEU A 26 4.17 12.35 -8.72
CA LEU A 26 5.22 12.12 -7.72
C LEU A 26 5.48 10.62 -7.51
N TRP A 27 4.42 9.82 -7.40
CA TRP A 27 4.53 8.37 -7.23
C TRP A 27 4.94 7.62 -8.50
N ILE A 28 4.85 8.24 -9.68
CA ILE A 28 5.49 7.73 -10.91
C ILE A 28 6.97 8.09 -10.93
N ALA A 29 7.29 9.35 -10.64
CA ALA A 29 8.65 9.88 -10.73
C ALA A 29 9.59 9.24 -9.71
N ALA A 30 9.11 8.95 -8.50
CA ALA A 30 9.89 8.35 -7.43
C ALA A 30 10.59 7.03 -7.84
N PRO A 31 9.86 5.95 -8.22
CA PRO A 31 10.51 4.68 -8.56
C PRO A 31 11.37 4.80 -9.84
N LEU A 32 11.00 5.68 -10.78
CA LEU A 32 11.82 5.93 -11.97
C LEU A 32 13.15 6.62 -11.61
N TRP A 33 13.11 7.57 -10.66
CA TRP A 33 14.31 8.22 -10.15
C TRP A 33 15.21 7.22 -9.42
N TYR A 34 14.64 6.41 -8.55
CA TYR A 34 15.37 5.36 -7.83
C TYR A 34 16.08 4.41 -8.80
N LEU A 35 15.34 3.82 -9.75
CA LEU A 35 15.89 2.84 -10.68
C LEU A 35 16.91 3.46 -11.66
N LEU A 36 16.73 4.73 -12.02
CA LEU A 36 17.72 5.46 -12.81
C LEU A 36 19.04 5.63 -12.03
N CYS A 37 18.94 6.06 -10.77
CA CYS A 37 20.10 6.19 -9.89
C CYS A 37 20.81 4.84 -9.66
N GLU A 38 20.05 3.76 -9.43
CA GLU A 38 20.58 2.41 -9.30
C GLU A 38 21.33 1.99 -10.57
N ALA A 39 20.71 2.14 -11.75
CA ALA A 39 21.33 1.76 -13.01
C ALA A 39 22.62 2.55 -13.30
N ILE A 40 22.63 3.86 -13.02
CA ILE A 40 23.82 4.69 -13.19
C ILE A 40 24.92 4.26 -12.21
N ALA A 41 24.60 4.09 -10.93
CA ALA A 41 25.59 3.69 -9.92
C ALA A 41 26.16 2.30 -10.23
N ALA A 42 25.31 1.34 -10.56
CA ALA A 42 25.71 -0.02 -10.93
C ALA A 42 26.59 -0.05 -12.18
N SER A 43 26.35 0.83 -13.16
CA SER A 43 27.16 0.89 -14.39
C SER A 43 28.63 1.27 -14.15
N ALA A 44 28.93 1.92 -13.03
CA ALA A 44 30.28 2.35 -12.67
C ALA A 44 30.93 1.45 -11.59
N PHE A 45 30.19 0.52 -11.00
CA PHE A 45 30.66 -0.32 -9.91
C PHE A 45 31.41 -1.56 -10.47
N PRO A 46 32.72 -1.72 -10.23
CA PRO A 46 33.50 -2.83 -10.77
C PRO A 46 33.03 -4.20 -10.28
N GLY A 47 32.72 -5.10 -11.20
CA GLY A 47 32.30 -6.47 -10.86
C GLY A 47 30.91 -6.57 -10.21
N TYR A 48 30.10 -5.50 -10.29
CA TYR A 48 28.75 -5.49 -9.72
C TYR A 48 27.86 -6.56 -10.34
N SER A 49 27.06 -7.19 -9.49
CA SER A 49 26.05 -8.17 -9.87
C SER A 49 24.78 -7.91 -9.09
N TYR A 50 23.69 -7.67 -9.83
CA TYR A 50 22.33 -7.53 -9.29
C TYR A 50 21.88 -8.77 -8.48
N ALA A 51 22.51 -9.92 -8.68
CA ALA A 51 22.17 -11.11 -7.93
C ALA A 51 22.84 -11.15 -6.55
N THR A 52 24.10 -10.75 -6.46
CA THR A 52 24.92 -10.99 -5.25
C THR A 52 25.10 -9.77 -4.40
N PHE A 53 25.04 -8.56 -4.97
CA PHE A 53 25.16 -7.31 -4.22
C PHE A 53 23.80 -6.77 -3.84
N PHE A 54 23.75 -6.18 -2.65
CA PHE A 54 22.61 -5.40 -2.25
C PHE A 54 22.50 -4.14 -3.12
N ILE A 55 21.28 -3.62 -3.27
CA ILE A 55 21.05 -2.29 -3.81
C ILE A 55 21.72 -1.26 -2.90
N SER A 56 21.65 -1.46 -1.59
CA SER A 56 22.29 -0.58 -0.60
C SER A 56 23.81 -0.54 -0.69
N ASP A 57 24.47 -1.59 -1.20
CA ASP A 57 25.92 -1.61 -1.47
C ASP A 57 26.32 -0.52 -2.47
N LEU A 58 25.44 -0.17 -3.42
CA LEU A 58 25.69 0.92 -4.37
C LEU A 58 25.76 2.29 -3.66
N GLY A 59 25.22 2.44 -2.45
CA GLY A 59 25.27 3.67 -1.67
C GLY A 59 26.51 3.82 -0.79
N VAL A 60 27.41 2.84 -0.78
CA VAL A 60 28.56 2.81 0.14
C VAL A 60 29.74 3.66 -0.40
N PRO A 61 30.14 4.73 0.31
CA PRO A 61 31.20 5.64 -0.15
C PRO A 61 32.60 5.06 -0.01
N ASP A 62 32.83 4.28 1.04
CA ASP A 62 34.13 3.75 1.39
C ASP A 62 34.26 2.33 0.85
N GLY A 63 35.33 2.06 0.10
CA GLY A 63 35.59 0.70 -0.36
C GLY A 63 35.92 -0.25 0.80
N GLY A 64 35.81 -1.56 0.57
CA GLY A 64 36.20 -2.56 1.57
C GLY A 64 35.42 -3.86 1.47
N ALA A 65 35.78 -4.84 2.29
CA ALA A 65 35.06 -6.11 2.34
C ALA A 65 33.96 -6.07 3.41
N LEU A 66 32.74 -6.44 3.04
CA LEU A 66 31.60 -6.61 3.95
C LEU A 66 30.81 -7.86 3.57
N ASP A 67 30.64 -8.79 4.51
CA ASP A 67 29.87 -10.03 4.34
C ASP A 67 30.24 -10.82 3.05
N GLY A 68 31.53 -10.90 2.76
CA GLY A 68 32.06 -11.61 1.58
C GLY A 68 31.94 -10.85 0.25
N ARG A 69 31.41 -9.62 0.26
CA ARG A 69 31.35 -8.73 -0.91
C ARG A 69 32.45 -7.68 -0.81
N THR A 70 33.15 -7.44 -1.92
CA THR A 70 34.10 -6.32 -2.04
C THR A 70 33.36 -5.11 -2.59
N LEU A 71 33.17 -4.11 -1.75
CA LEU A 71 32.48 -2.89 -2.05
C LEU A 71 33.43 -1.87 -2.68
N ASP A 72 33.03 -1.33 -3.83
CA ASP A 72 33.69 -0.22 -4.52
C ASP A 72 32.63 0.47 -5.38
N SER A 73 31.96 1.50 -4.82
CA SER A 73 30.92 2.26 -5.51
C SER A 73 31.39 3.69 -5.83
N PRO A 74 32.03 3.90 -7.01
CA PRO A 74 32.53 5.23 -7.40
C PRO A 74 31.43 6.29 -7.48
N LEU A 75 30.21 5.89 -7.82
CA LEU A 75 29.05 6.75 -7.96
C LEU A 75 28.05 6.60 -6.80
N HIS A 76 28.52 6.28 -5.60
CA HIS A 76 27.66 6.10 -4.41
C HIS A 76 26.73 7.28 -4.14
N ALA A 77 27.18 8.52 -4.38
CA ALA A 77 26.36 9.70 -4.21
C ALA A 77 25.13 9.70 -5.13
N VAL A 78 25.22 9.08 -6.32
CA VAL A 78 24.08 8.93 -7.23
C VAL A 78 23.04 7.98 -6.65
N MET A 79 23.46 6.83 -6.12
CA MET A 79 22.54 5.90 -5.46
C MET A 79 21.90 6.53 -4.21
N ASN A 80 22.70 7.23 -3.39
CA ASN A 80 22.19 7.92 -2.19
C ASN A 80 21.20 9.03 -2.54
N ALA A 81 21.40 9.74 -3.66
CA ALA A 81 20.40 10.65 -4.21
C ALA A 81 19.13 9.90 -4.67
N GLY A 82 19.26 8.68 -5.18
CA GLY A 82 18.15 7.77 -5.49
C GLY A 82 17.31 7.45 -4.26
N PHE A 83 17.96 7.01 -3.16
CA PHE A 83 17.30 6.74 -1.88
C PHE A 83 16.58 7.97 -1.32
N LEU A 84 17.27 9.11 -1.25
CA LEU A 84 16.70 10.36 -0.75
C LEU A 84 15.55 10.85 -1.61
N GLY A 85 15.69 10.79 -2.94
CA GLY A 85 14.68 11.21 -3.89
C GLY A 85 13.43 10.36 -3.82
N GLU A 86 13.56 9.04 -3.72
CA GLU A 86 12.45 8.11 -3.54
C GLU A 86 11.65 8.45 -2.27
N GLY A 87 12.33 8.48 -1.11
CA GLY A 87 11.70 8.79 0.17
C GLY A 87 11.00 10.16 0.17
N LEU A 88 11.63 11.18 -0.42
CA LEU A 88 11.08 12.53 -0.49
C LEU A 88 9.85 12.60 -1.42
N LEU A 89 9.95 12.08 -2.64
CA LEU A 89 8.87 12.14 -3.62
C LEU A 89 7.66 11.31 -3.17
N PHE A 90 7.89 10.10 -2.66
CA PHE A 90 6.84 9.28 -2.05
C PHE A 90 6.20 10.01 -0.85
N GLY A 91 7.02 10.54 0.05
CA GLY A 91 6.58 11.23 1.27
C GLY A 91 5.75 12.50 1.01
N ILE A 92 6.17 13.33 0.04
CA ILE A 92 5.38 14.50 -0.39
C ILE A 92 4.06 14.03 -1.01
N GLY A 93 4.09 13.00 -1.88
CA GLY A 93 2.87 12.43 -2.45
C GLY A 93 1.92 11.89 -1.37
N LEU A 94 2.44 11.24 -0.33
CA LEU A 94 1.67 10.75 0.81
C LEU A 94 1.04 11.89 1.61
N ALA A 95 1.79 12.97 1.88
CA ALA A 95 1.29 14.14 2.59
C ALA A 95 0.15 14.83 1.83
N LEU A 96 0.28 14.94 0.50
CA LEU A 96 -0.75 15.48 -0.38
C LEU A 96 -1.98 14.56 -0.47
N LEU A 97 -1.78 13.24 -0.42
CA LEU A 97 -2.86 12.25 -0.44
C LEU A 97 -3.61 12.20 0.91
N ALA A 98 -2.99 12.61 2.02
CA ALA A 98 -3.51 12.45 3.37
C ALA A 98 -4.97 12.89 3.58
N PRO A 99 -5.43 14.06 3.08
CA PRO A 99 -6.82 14.49 3.24
C PRO A 99 -7.83 13.63 2.48
N MET A 100 -7.36 12.84 1.52
CA MET A 100 -8.16 12.03 0.61
C MET A 100 -8.26 10.56 1.02
N LEU A 101 -7.52 10.16 2.05
CA LEU A 101 -7.55 8.81 2.58
C LEU A 101 -8.88 8.50 3.27
N ARG A 102 -9.27 7.22 3.28
CA ARG A 102 -10.42 6.77 4.07
C ARG A 102 -10.17 7.01 5.54
N ARG A 103 -11.11 7.70 6.19
CA ARG A 103 -11.09 7.90 7.65
C ARG A 103 -11.12 6.56 8.38
N GLY A 104 -10.38 6.47 9.49
CA GLY A 104 -10.30 5.30 10.36
C GLY A 104 -8.94 4.60 10.30
N LEU A 105 -8.88 3.38 10.83
CA LEU A 105 -7.62 2.64 11.03
C LEU A 105 -6.80 2.47 9.75
N ALA A 106 -7.43 2.18 8.61
CA ALA A 106 -6.70 1.98 7.35
C ALA A 106 -6.01 3.27 6.85
N GLY A 107 -6.69 4.42 6.93
CA GLY A 107 -6.09 5.70 6.57
C GLY A 107 -5.02 6.16 7.55
N GLY A 108 -5.19 5.92 8.84
CA GLY A 108 -4.12 6.17 9.83
C GLY A 108 -2.91 5.27 9.60
N ALA A 109 -3.13 3.99 9.30
CA ALA A 109 -2.07 3.02 9.06
C ALA A 109 -1.22 3.40 7.84
N ILE A 110 -1.82 3.75 6.69
CA ILE A 110 -1.02 4.11 5.51
C ILE A 110 -0.18 5.38 5.75
N LEU A 111 -0.66 6.34 6.53
CA LEU A 111 0.11 7.54 6.89
C LEU A 111 1.33 7.19 7.74
N VAL A 112 1.14 6.40 8.79
CA VAL A 112 2.24 6.00 9.69
C VAL A 112 3.23 5.11 8.95
N LEU A 113 2.75 4.06 8.28
CA LEU A 113 3.59 3.11 7.56
C LEU A 113 4.32 3.77 6.39
N GLY A 114 3.66 4.69 5.68
CA GLY A 114 4.27 5.44 4.59
C GLY A 114 5.30 6.45 5.07
N ALA A 115 5.07 7.11 6.21
CA ALA A 115 6.09 7.96 6.83
C ALA A 115 7.30 7.13 7.30
N VAL A 116 7.06 5.96 7.89
CA VAL A 116 8.12 5.01 8.29
C VAL A 116 8.91 4.54 7.07
N HIS A 117 8.24 4.21 5.97
CA HIS A 117 8.90 3.84 4.71
C HIS A 117 9.76 4.99 4.18
N ALA A 118 9.19 6.18 4.00
CA ALA A 118 9.90 7.35 3.48
C ALA A 118 11.15 7.69 4.31
N ALA A 119 11.01 7.68 5.64
CA ALA A 119 12.12 7.92 6.56
C ALA A 119 13.15 6.79 6.50
N GLY A 120 12.70 5.53 6.39
CA GLY A 120 13.58 4.36 6.28
C GLY A 120 14.45 4.40 5.02
N VAL A 121 13.85 4.67 3.85
CA VAL A 121 14.59 4.79 2.59
C VAL A 121 15.59 5.95 2.66
N ALA A 122 15.18 7.11 3.20
CA ALA A 122 16.09 8.23 3.38
C ALA A 122 17.26 7.89 4.32
N LEU A 123 16.98 7.16 5.42
CA LEU A 123 18.01 6.75 6.38
C LEU A 123 19.04 5.80 5.77
N VAL A 124 18.63 4.89 4.88
CA VAL A 124 19.54 4.01 4.11
C VAL A 124 20.56 4.83 3.30
N GLY A 125 20.10 5.90 2.64
CA GLY A 125 20.98 6.78 1.87
C GLY A 125 21.84 7.74 2.70
N LEU A 126 21.39 8.10 3.91
CA LEU A 126 22.14 8.97 4.84
C LEU A 126 23.17 8.21 5.67
N VAL A 127 22.87 6.94 5.99
CA VAL A 127 23.76 6.05 6.75
C VAL A 127 23.93 4.76 5.94
N PRO A 128 24.90 4.72 5.01
CA PRO A 128 25.15 3.55 4.18
C PRO A 128 25.60 2.33 5.00
N GLY A 129 25.33 1.13 4.50
CA GLY A 129 25.76 -0.12 5.11
C GLY A 129 27.25 -0.38 4.86
N SER A 130 28.12 0.50 5.32
CA SER A 130 29.55 0.48 5.02
C SER A 130 30.38 -0.20 6.14
N PRO A 131 31.59 -0.70 5.83
CA PRO A 131 32.54 -1.14 6.85
C PRO A 131 32.82 -0.07 7.92
N ALA A 132 33.00 1.19 7.50
CA ALA A 132 33.22 2.31 8.42
C ALA A 132 32.03 2.53 9.39
N ASN A 133 30.80 2.36 8.92
CA ASN A 133 29.61 2.43 9.77
C ASN A 133 29.47 1.20 10.68
N ALA A 134 29.98 0.02 10.28
CA ALA A 134 30.08 -1.13 11.17
C ALA A 134 31.06 -0.87 12.31
N GLU A 135 32.26 -0.36 11.99
CA GLU A 135 33.31 -0.06 12.97
C GLU A 135 32.91 1.04 13.96
N SER A 136 32.21 2.07 13.50
CA SER A 136 31.73 3.18 14.33
C SER A 136 30.40 2.88 15.06
N GLY A 137 29.80 1.71 14.85
CA GLY A 137 28.52 1.32 15.45
C GLY A 137 27.27 1.98 14.83
N LEU A 138 27.43 2.73 13.73
CA LEU A 138 26.33 3.38 13.01
C LEU A 138 25.55 2.42 12.09
N MET A 139 26.08 1.23 11.80
CA MET A 139 25.43 0.20 10.98
C MET A 139 24.00 -0.13 11.46
N ILE A 140 23.73 -0.03 12.76
CA ILE A 140 22.39 -0.27 13.29
C ILE A 140 21.33 0.68 12.69
N PHE A 141 21.69 1.93 12.39
CA PHE A 141 20.77 2.88 11.77
C PHE A 141 20.48 2.51 10.32
N HIS A 142 21.47 1.98 9.60
CA HIS A 142 21.25 1.43 8.28
C HIS A 142 20.25 0.27 8.32
N ILE A 143 20.46 -0.69 9.22
CA ILE A 143 19.57 -1.86 9.39
C ILE A 143 18.15 -1.42 9.76
N ILE A 144 18.00 -0.48 10.70
CA ILE A 144 16.69 0.08 11.07
C ILE A 144 16.04 0.75 9.86
N GLY A 145 16.82 1.52 9.08
CA GLY A 145 16.36 2.16 7.85
C GLY A 145 15.86 1.15 6.81
N ALA A 146 16.63 0.10 6.54
CA ALA A 146 16.29 -0.94 5.60
C ALA A 146 15.02 -1.71 6.01
N ILE A 147 14.89 -2.07 7.29
CA ILE A 147 13.68 -2.72 7.82
C ILE A 147 12.48 -1.77 7.70
N ALA A 148 12.63 -0.50 8.08
CA ALA A 148 11.57 0.51 7.99
C ALA A 148 11.11 0.73 6.54
N ALA A 149 12.06 0.81 5.60
CA ALA A 149 11.79 0.91 4.17
C ALA A 149 11.01 -0.31 3.67
N ILE A 150 11.55 -1.51 3.86
CA ILE A 150 10.95 -2.75 3.32
C ILE A 150 9.60 -3.03 3.98
N ALA A 151 9.54 -3.07 5.31
CA ALA A 151 8.31 -3.40 6.02
C ALA A 151 7.25 -2.31 5.83
N GLY A 152 7.63 -1.03 5.95
CA GLY A 152 6.73 0.10 5.77
C GLY A 152 6.13 0.13 4.36
N GLY A 153 6.96 0.00 3.33
CA GLY A 153 6.52 0.05 1.93
C GLY A 153 5.57 -1.09 1.59
N ASN A 154 5.96 -2.33 1.90
CA ASN A 154 5.11 -3.50 1.62
C ASN A 154 3.79 -3.47 2.41
N LEU A 155 3.78 -2.98 3.65
CA LEU A 155 2.54 -2.80 4.41
C LEU A 155 1.67 -1.67 3.85
N VAL A 156 2.25 -0.57 3.37
CA VAL A 156 1.52 0.47 2.62
C VAL A 156 0.81 -0.15 1.42
N ALA A 157 1.52 -0.95 0.61
CA ALA A 157 0.94 -1.63 -0.53
C ALA A 157 -0.25 -2.51 -0.12
N ILE A 158 -0.09 -3.34 0.91
CA ILE A 158 -1.16 -4.22 1.43
C ILE A 158 -2.39 -3.42 1.91
N VAL A 159 -2.17 -2.36 2.68
CA VAL A 159 -3.26 -1.60 3.30
C VAL A 159 -3.95 -0.67 2.29
N SER A 160 -3.27 -0.29 1.21
CA SER A 160 -3.73 0.66 0.19
C SER A 160 -5.13 0.37 -0.37
N MET A 161 -5.46 -0.91 -0.60
CA MET A 161 -6.78 -1.33 -1.10
C MET A 161 -7.93 -0.79 -0.23
N ARG A 162 -7.71 -0.75 1.08
CA ARG A 162 -8.71 -0.29 2.06
C ARG A 162 -8.57 1.19 2.41
N ALA A 163 -7.38 1.76 2.24
CA ALA A 163 -7.09 3.14 2.63
C ALA A 163 -7.29 4.17 1.50
N VAL A 164 -7.08 3.78 0.25
CA VAL A 164 -7.02 4.68 -0.92
C VAL A 164 -8.09 4.29 -1.95
N PRO A 165 -9.36 4.73 -1.78
CA PRO A 165 -10.45 4.34 -2.68
C PRO A 165 -10.23 4.77 -4.13
N GLN A 166 -9.41 5.81 -4.36
CA GLN A 166 -9.08 6.35 -5.66
C GLN A 166 -8.26 5.37 -6.53
N LEU A 167 -7.66 4.33 -5.94
CA LEU A 167 -6.98 3.27 -6.70
C LEU A 167 -7.96 2.36 -7.47
N GLY A 168 -9.25 2.37 -7.13
CA GLY A 168 -10.26 1.54 -7.78
C GLY A 168 -9.85 0.07 -7.83
N ARG A 169 -9.94 -0.55 -9.02
CA ARG A 169 -9.56 -1.97 -9.22
C ARG A 169 -8.07 -2.24 -9.00
N TYR A 170 -7.20 -1.25 -9.23
CA TYR A 170 -5.76 -1.41 -9.02
C TYR A 170 -5.41 -1.67 -7.54
N GLY A 171 -6.28 -1.27 -6.60
CA GLY A 171 -6.09 -1.55 -5.18
C GLY A 171 -5.85 -3.03 -4.85
N VAL A 172 -6.34 -3.97 -5.68
CA VAL A 172 -6.11 -5.42 -5.50
C VAL A 172 -4.64 -5.81 -5.70
N ALA A 173 -3.88 -5.07 -6.51
CA ALA A 173 -2.45 -5.33 -6.72
C ALA A 173 -1.63 -5.12 -5.43
N GLY A 174 -2.08 -4.23 -4.55
CA GLY A 174 -1.40 -3.89 -3.30
C GLY A 174 -1.10 -5.09 -2.39
N PRO A 175 -2.13 -5.83 -1.92
CA PRO A 175 -1.93 -7.05 -1.13
C PRO A 175 -1.07 -8.11 -1.81
N VAL A 176 -1.14 -8.25 -3.14
CA VAL A 176 -0.36 -9.24 -3.89
C VAL A 176 1.12 -8.84 -3.93
N LEU A 177 1.42 -7.62 -4.38
CA LEU A 177 2.79 -7.13 -4.51
C LEU A 177 3.47 -7.00 -3.14
N GLY A 178 2.78 -6.42 -2.16
CA GLY A 178 3.32 -6.30 -0.81
C GLY A 178 3.49 -7.66 -0.10
N GLY A 179 2.59 -8.61 -0.36
CA GLY A 179 2.74 -9.98 0.14
C GLY A 179 3.95 -10.70 -0.45
N LEU A 180 4.15 -10.60 -1.77
CA LEU A 180 5.32 -11.13 -2.46
C LEU A 180 6.62 -10.45 -2.00
N GLY A 181 6.59 -9.14 -1.74
CA GLY A 181 7.73 -8.41 -1.16
C GLY A 181 8.11 -8.95 0.22
N PHE A 182 7.13 -9.29 1.06
CA PHE A 182 7.40 -9.96 2.33
C PHE A 182 7.94 -11.39 2.18
N VAL A 183 7.48 -12.14 1.19
CA VAL A 183 8.08 -13.45 0.87
C VAL A 183 9.56 -13.25 0.53
N SER A 184 9.88 -12.28 -0.33
CA SER A 184 11.26 -11.97 -0.69
C SER A 184 12.11 -11.50 0.50
N ALA A 185 11.54 -10.66 1.37
CA ALA A 185 12.19 -10.23 2.61
C ALA A 185 12.46 -11.42 3.57
N ALA A 186 11.55 -12.39 3.63
CA ALA A 186 11.77 -13.61 4.42
C ALA A 186 12.88 -14.49 3.84
N LEU A 187 12.99 -14.58 2.51
CA LEU A 187 14.11 -15.27 1.85
C LEU A 187 15.44 -14.57 2.13
N LEU A 188 15.45 -13.23 2.11
CA LEU A 188 16.61 -12.42 2.45
C LEU A 188 17.06 -12.68 3.90
N VAL A 189 16.15 -12.55 4.87
CA VAL A 189 16.47 -12.79 6.30
C VAL A 189 16.93 -14.22 6.55
N GLY A 190 16.38 -15.17 5.79
CA GLY A 190 16.78 -16.58 5.89
C GLY A 190 18.09 -16.92 5.19
N HIS A 191 18.59 -16.07 4.28
CA HIS A 191 19.68 -16.38 3.35
C HIS A 191 19.45 -17.71 2.60
N VAL A 192 18.23 -17.92 2.08
CA VAL A 192 17.80 -19.17 1.45
C VAL A 192 17.20 -18.98 0.06
N LEU A 193 17.31 -20.03 -0.76
CA LEU A 193 16.73 -20.21 -2.11
C LEU A 193 17.23 -19.26 -3.20
N LEU A 194 17.45 -17.99 -2.89
CA LEU A 194 17.87 -16.97 -3.83
C LEU A 194 19.10 -16.24 -3.28
N PRO A 195 20.02 -15.82 -4.16
CA PRO A 195 21.07 -14.86 -3.79
C PRO A 195 20.49 -13.63 -3.09
N ASP A 196 21.21 -13.14 -2.09
CA ASP A 196 20.77 -12.06 -1.21
C ASP A 196 20.37 -10.78 -1.97
N GLY A 197 21.10 -10.42 -3.02
CA GLY A 197 20.77 -9.27 -3.88
C GLY A 197 19.47 -9.44 -4.68
N ILE A 198 19.08 -10.67 -5.04
CA ILE A 198 17.77 -10.95 -5.65
C ILE A 198 16.66 -10.85 -4.60
N SER A 199 16.89 -11.42 -3.43
CA SER A 199 15.92 -11.41 -2.33
C SER A 199 15.62 -10.00 -1.84
N GLU A 200 16.65 -9.14 -1.72
CA GLU A 200 16.45 -7.72 -1.39
C GLU A 200 15.69 -6.98 -2.49
N ARG A 201 16.04 -7.17 -3.76
CA ARG A 201 15.32 -6.59 -4.90
C ARG A 201 13.87 -7.00 -4.95
N GLY A 202 13.55 -8.28 -4.76
CA GLY A 202 12.15 -8.69 -4.67
C GLY A 202 11.43 -7.99 -3.50
N ALA A 203 12.10 -7.72 -2.39
CA ALA A 203 11.50 -7.01 -1.26
C ALA A 203 11.25 -5.52 -1.53
N VAL A 204 12.11 -4.89 -2.34
CA VAL A 204 12.10 -3.46 -2.64
C VAL A 204 11.33 -3.14 -3.94
N ASP A 205 11.68 -3.80 -5.04
CA ASP A 205 11.15 -3.53 -6.39
C ASP A 205 9.66 -3.84 -6.49
N LEU A 206 9.14 -4.82 -5.74
CA LEU A 206 7.70 -5.11 -5.73
C LEU A 206 6.89 -3.95 -5.13
N PHE A 207 7.45 -3.24 -4.15
CA PHE A 207 6.87 -1.99 -3.67
C PHE A 207 6.95 -0.89 -4.74
N MET A 208 8.08 -0.74 -5.43
CA MET A 208 8.23 0.24 -6.51
C MET A 208 7.27 0.01 -7.67
N VAL A 209 7.05 -1.25 -8.06
CA VAL A 209 6.05 -1.64 -9.05
C VAL A 209 4.65 -1.27 -8.56
N TRP A 210 4.34 -1.55 -7.29
CA TRP A 210 3.07 -1.14 -6.71
C TRP A 210 2.88 0.38 -6.78
N GLN A 211 3.89 1.14 -6.34
CA GLN A 211 3.89 2.60 -6.27
C GLN A 211 3.74 3.23 -7.66
N LEU A 212 4.49 2.74 -8.65
CA LEU A 212 4.38 3.20 -10.03
C LEU A 212 2.95 3.02 -10.56
N GLY A 213 2.38 1.82 -10.40
CA GLY A 213 1.01 1.57 -10.84
C GLY A 213 -0.04 2.34 -10.02
N ALA A 214 0.22 2.59 -8.74
CA ALA A 214 -0.63 3.43 -7.89
C ALA A 214 -0.61 4.88 -8.38
N GLY A 215 0.57 5.41 -8.70
CA GLY A 215 0.74 6.73 -9.30
C GLY A 215 -0.02 6.86 -10.62
N ILE A 216 0.08 5.86 -11.51
CA ILE A 216 -0.69 5.80 -12.77
C ILE A 216 -2.20 5.77 -12.50
N ALA A 217 -2.65 4.98 -11.53
CA ALA A 217 -4.07 4.88 -11.17
C ALA A 217 -4.60 6.21 -10.63
N LEU A 218 -3.87 6.88 -9.73
CA LEU A 218 -4.23 8.18 -9.18
C LEU A 218 -4.21 9.28 -10.24
N TRP A 219 -3.20 9.27 -11.12
CA TRP A 219 -3.15 10.16 -12.28
C TRP A 219 -4.42 10.00 -13.12
N ARG A 220 -4.81 8.77 -13.49
CA ARG A 220 -6.03 8.53 -14.28
C ARG A 220 -7.31 8.92 -13.52
N ALA A 221 -7.37 8.66 -12.21
CA ALA A 221 -8.51 8.98 -11.37
C ALA A 221 -8.77 10.49 -11.22
N ARG A 222 -7.77 11.35 -11.50
CA ARG A 222 -7.89 12.81 -11.41
C ARG A 222 -9.06 13.36 -12.25
N GLY A 223 -9.40 12.75 -13.38
CA GLY A 223 -10.48 13.19 -14.28
C GLY A 223 -11.83 12.53 -14.04
N GLY A 224 -11.93 11.55 -13.12
CA GLY A 224 -13.11 10.70 -12.96
C GLY A 224 -14.24 11.27 -12.10
N ALA A 225 -14.15 12.52 -11.63
CA ALA A 225 -15.11 13.09 -10.68
C ALA A 225 -16.50 13.43 -11.28
N GLY A 226 -16.71 13.26 -12.59
CA GLY A 226 -17.95 13.66 -13.28
C GLY A 226 -18.88 12.56 -13.81
N SER A 227 -18.48 11.29 -13.81
CA SER A 227 -19.23 10.24 -14.53
C SER A 227 -19.91 9.23 -13.61
N GLY A 228 -20.53 9.70 -12.52
CA GLY A 228 -21.28 8.87 -11.59
C GLY A 228 -22.69 9.38 -11.33
N SER A 229 -23.69 8.80 -12.02
CA SER A 229 -25.15 8.89 -11.79
C SER A 229 -25.95 9.86 -12.67
N GLY A 230 -25.62 9.97 -13.96
CA GLY A 230 -26.59 10.36 -14.98
C GLY A 230 -27.39 9.15 -15.45
N ALA A 231 -28.25 8.58 -14.60
CA ALA A 231 -29.34 7.76 -15.10
C ALA A 231 -30.19 8.68 -15.98
N GLY A 232 -30.05 8.56 -17.30
CA GLY A 232 -30.80 9.36 -18.25
C GLY A 232 -32.30 9.30 -17.94
N PRO A 233 -33.06 10.38 -18.17
CA PRO A 233 -34.51 10.34 -17.98
C PRO A 233 -35.07 9.24 -18.88
N ILE A 234 -35.64 8.20 -18.28
CA ILE A 234 -36.48 7.25 -19.00
C ILE A 234 -37.62 8.09 -19.61
N PRO A 235 -37.82 8.07 -20.95
CA PRO A 235 -38.90 8.81 -21.56
C PRO A 235 -40.23 8.25 -21.03
N ALA A 236 -41.00 9.09 -20.34
CA ALA A 236 -42.36 8.79 -19.96
C ALA A 236 -43.25 8.81 -21.22
N THR A 237 -43.40 7.66 -21.89
CA THR A 237 -44.45 7.50 -22.90
C THR A 237 -45.75 7.09 -22.19
N ARG A 238 -46.60 8.09 -22.02
CA ARG A 238 -47.99 7.97 -21.57
C ARG A 238 -48.84 7.52 -22.76
N ALA A 239 -49.47 6.34 -22.68
CA ALA A 239 -50.71 6.07 -23.41
C ALA A 239 -51.57 5.07 -22.64
N GLN A 240 -52.72 5.57 -22.20
CA GLN A 240 -53.85 4.86 -21.62
C GLN A 240 -54.39 3.81 -22.61
N HIS A 241 -54.80 2.63 -22.12
CA HIS A 241 -56.17 2.14 -22.38
C HIS A 241 -56.54 0.88 -21.58
N ARG A 242 -57.71 0.95 -20.92
CA ARG A 242 -58.72 -0.11 -20.71
C ARG A 242 -58.26 -1.36 -19.93
N GLY A 243 -58.72 -1.64 -18.71
CA GLY A 243 -60.12 -1.70 -18.31
C GLY A 243 -60.82 -2.92 -18.92
N ARG A 244 -60.65 -4.13 -18.34
CA ARG A 244 -61.64 -5.23 -18.35
C ARG A 244 -61.29 -6.36 -17.35
N PRO A 245 -62.28 -6.95 -16.66
CA PRO A 245 -62.07 -7.96 -15.63
C PRO A 245 -62.30 -9.41 -16.10
N ARG A 246 -61.77 -10.35 -15.28
CA ARG A 246 -62.12 -11.78 -15.10
C ARG A 246 -61.96 -12.73 -16.29
N ARG A 247 -61.09 -13.74 -16.12
CA ARG A 247 -61.49 -15.15 -16.17
C ARG A 247 -60.76 -15.97 -15.11
N ARG A 248 -61.55 -16.72 -14.35
CA ARG A 248 -61.15 -17.77 -13.41
C ARG A 248 -60.55 -18.92 -14.22
N ALA A 249 -59.35 -19.39 -13.84
CA ALA A 249 -58.90 -20.73 -14.16
C ALA A 249 -59.04 -21.56 -12.88
N VAL A 250 -60.08 -22.40 -12.85
CA VAL A 250 -60.20 -23.53 -11.94
C VAL A 250 -59.35 -24.64 -12.56
N LEU A 251 -58.25 -25.01 -11.90
CA LEU A 251 -57.61 -26.30 -12.12
C LEU A 251 -57.68 -27.05 -10.78
N ARG A 252 -58.52 -28.10 -10.77
CA ARG A 252 -58.79 -28.94 -9.61
C ARG A 252 -58.31 -30.35 -9.94
N LEU A 253 -57.10 -30.67 -9.50
CA LEU A 253 -56.50 -32.01 -9.34
C LEU A 253 -55.41 -31.77 -8.28
N GLY A 254 -55.26 -32.42 -7.14
CA GLY A 254 -55.89 -33.56 -6.47
C GLY A 254 -54.97 -33.83 -5.26
N GLY A 255 -55.54 -34.12 -4.08
CA GLY A 255 -54.81 -34.75 -2.96
C GLY A 255 -53.85 -33.89 -2.13
N GLY A 256 -54.18 -33.70 -0.84
CA GLY A 256 -53.20 -33.45 0.22
C GLY A 256 -53.14 -32.03 0.80
N GLN A 257 -54.00 -31.74 1.79
CA GLN A 257 -53.75 -30.62 2.70
C GLN A 257 -52.69 -31.02 3.72
N VAL A 258 -51.53 -30.35 3.71
CA VAL A 258 -50.65 -30.27 4.87
C VAL A 258 -50.66 -28.82 5.37
N ARG A 259 -51.29 -28.60 6.53
CA ARG A 259 -51.23 -27.33 7.27
C ARG A 259 -49.85 -27.19 7.88
N ILE A 260 -49.08 -26.18 7.44
CA ILE A 260 -47.85 -25.75 8.12
C ILE A 260 -48.23 -24.63 9.10
N PRO A 261 -48.08 -24.81 10.42
CA PRO A 261 -48.29 -23.74 11.39
C PRO A 261 -47.12 -22.73 11.38
N PRO A 262 -47.36 -21.46 11.74
CA PRO A 262 -46.32 -20.44 11.76
C PRO A 262 -45.24 -20.74 12.81
N ARG A 263 -43.98 -20.76 12.39
CA ARG A 263 -42.82 -20.85 13.29
C ARG A 263 -42.77 -19.62 14.19
N THR A 264 -42.91 -19.87 15.49
CA THR A 264 -42.68 -18.92 16.58
C THR A 264 -41.22 -18.45 16.60
N ARG A 265 -41.01 -17.16 16.89
CA ARG A 265 -39.68 -16.55 17.07
C ARG A 265 -38.97 -17.17 18.28
N PRO A 266 -37.65 -17.47 18.21
CA PRO A 266 -36.89 -17.82 19.39
C PRO A 266 -36.64 -16.57 20.27
N VAL A 267 -36.96 -16.70 21.55
CA VAL A 267 -36.61 -15.77 22.63
C VAL A 267 -35.10 -15.85 22.91
N PRO A 268 -34.40 -14.74 23.28
CA PRO A 268 -32.96 -14.76 23.53
C PRO A 268 -32.64 -15.50 24.83
N ARG A 269 -31.75 -16.50 24.77
CA ARG A 269 -31.18 -17.14 25.97
C ARG A 269 -30.12 -16.22 26.61
N ARG A 270 -30.35 -15.89 27.88
CA ARG A 270 -29.45 -15.17 28.78
C ARG A 270 -28.08 -15.87 28.89
N ALA A 271 -27.03 -15.06 28.93
CA ALA A 271 -25.67 -15.47 29.27
C ALA A 271 -25.55 -15.87 30.76
N PRO A 272 -24.79 -16.93 31.10
CA PRO A 272 -24.34 -17.16 32.46
C PRO A 272 -23.11 -16.32 32.78
N GLY A 273 -23.19 -15.54 33.84
CA GLY A 273 -22.10 -14.72 34.35
C GLY A 273 -21.03 -15.50 35.11
N ARG A 274 -19.84 -14.87 35.14
CA ARG A 274 -18.81 -14.82 36.19
C ARG A 274 -18.57 -16.08 37.03
N ARG A 275 -17.35 -16.61 36.95
CA ARG A 275 -16.58 -16.98 38.17
C ARG A 275 -15.12 -16.59 38.03
N ALA A 276 -14.72 -15.67 38.90
CA ALA A 276 -13.36 -15.34 39.23
C ALA A 276 -12.68 -16.54 39.93
N ARG A 277 -11.40 -16.79 39.61
CA ARG A 277 -10.48 -17.49 40.51
C ARG A 277 -9.17 -16.73 40.59
N ARG A 278 -9.04 -15.98 41.69
CA ARG A 278 -7.78 -15.59 42.34
C ARG A 278 -7.15 -16.82 43.01
N ARG A 279 -5.85 -17.03 42.80
CA ARG A 279 -4.83 -17.64 43.69
C ARG A 279 -3.50 -17.05 43.17
N GLY A 280 -2.65 -16.25 43.84
CA GLY A 280 -2.16 -16.25 45.24
C GLY A 280 -1.38 -17.55 45.47
N HIS A 281 -0.06 -17.67 45.63
CA HIS A 281 1.11 -16.87 46.11
C HIS A 281 2.38 -17.74 45.76
N PRO A 282 3.64 -17.50 46.19
CA PRO A 282 4.42 -16.28 46.53
C PRO A 282 5.83 -16.24 45.84
N ARG A 283 6.50 -15.07 45.86
CA ARG A 283 7.98 -14.90 45.87
C ARG A 283 8.42 -14.67 47.34
N PRO A 284 9.71 -14.63 47.75
CA PRO A 284 11.00 -14.90 47.08
C PRO A 284 11.95 -15.82 47.92
N ARG A 285 13.12 -16.20 47.39
CA ARG A 285 14.31 -16.44 48.23
C ARG A 285 15.55 -15.75 47.68
N ARG A 286 16.21 -15.03 48.59
CA ARG A 286 17.51 -14.38 48.49
C ARG A 286 18.63 -15.43 48.38
N GLY A 287 19.65 -15.08 47.60
CA GLY A 287 21.06 -15.09 48.02
C GLY A 287 21.77 -16.44 48.11
N GLN A 288 22.81 -16.59 47.28
CA GLN A 288 24.13 -17.03 47.74
C GLN A 288 25.20 -16.55 46.74
N ARG A 289 26.09 -15.70 47.25
CA ARG A 289 27.48 -15.58 46.80
C ARG A 289 28.20 -16.87 47.20
N LEU A 290 29.11 -17.40 46.37
CA LEU A 290 30.45 -17.81 46.80
C LEU A 290 31.29 -18.28 45.60
N ILE A 291 32.53 -17.78 45.61
CA ILE A 291 33.73 -18.11 44.82
C ILE A 291 33.78 -17.57 43.39
#